data_AF-A0A0K0EDX8-F1
#
_entry.id   AF-A0A0K0EDX8-F1
#
_cell.length_a   1.000
_cell.length_b   1.000
_cell.length_c   1.000
_cell.angle_alpha   90.00
_cell.angle_beta   90.00
_cell.angle_gamma   90.00
#
_symmetry.space_group_name_H-M   'P 1'
#
loop_
_entity.id
_entity.type
_entity.pdbx_description
1 polymer ?
#
loop_
_entity_poly.entity_id
_entity_poly.type
_entity_poly.pdbx_seq_one_letter_code
_entity_poly.pdbx_strand_id
1 'polypeptide(L)'
;MSQRRKVPEGQLCDVCNDKATGYHYGVASCNGCKTFFRRTVVSDLKFTCQFNGNCDIDKNVRCACRHCRFEKCLAAGMDANAIQNDRDRISSSVKIKREETPSNVNMPYNTLILH
;
A
#
# COMPACT_ATOMS: atom_id res chain seq x y z
N MET A 1 -14.96 -16.52 -7.20
CA MET A 1 -13.50 -16.30 -7.33
C MET A 1 -13.28 -15.09 -8.24
N SER A 2 -13.05 -13.90 -7.71
CA SER A 2 -12.75 -12.72 -8.54
C SER A 2 -11.35 -12.89 -9.13
N GLN A 3 -11.26 -13.12 -10.45
CA GLN A 3 -9.98 -13.23 -11.13
C GLN A 3 -9.29 -11.86 -11.06
N ARG A 4 -8.18 -11.79 -10.31
CA ARG A 4 -7.34 -10.59 -10.30
C ARG A 4 -6.78 -10.38 -11.71
N ARG A 5 -7.15 -9.27 -12.34
CA ARG A 5 -6.59 -8.85 -13.64
C ARG A 5 -5.06 -8.79 -13.52
N LYS A 6 -4.35 -9.52 -14.38
CA LYS A 6 -2.90 -9.43 -14.53
C LYS A 6 -2.58 -8.36 -15.58
N VAL A 7 -1.54 -7.56 -15.34
CA VAL A 7 -1.03 -6.67 -16.39
C VAL A 7 -0.34 -7.50 -17.48
N PRO A 8 -0.51 -7.16 -18.77
CA PRO A 8 0.22 -7.81 -19.85
C PRO A 8 1.74 -7.70 -19.66
N GLU A 9 2.48 -8.68 -20.18
CA GLU A 9 3.93 -8.60 -20.19
C GLU A 9 4.40 -7.42 -21.03
N GLY A 10 5.40 -6.69 -20.54
CA GLY A 10 5.90 -5.49 -21.20
C GLY A 10 5.02 -4.25 -21.04
N GLN A 11 3.86 -4.34 -20.37
CA GLN A 11 3.02 -3.17 -20.09
C GLN A 11 3.82 -2.08 -19.36
N LEU A 12 3.65 -0.84 -19.82
CA LEU A 12 4.29 0.32 -19.22
C LEU A 12 3.40 0.95 -18.15
N CYS A 13 4.02 1.67 -17.22
CA CYS A 13 3.35 2.46 -16.21
C CYS A 13 2.73 3.70 -16.85
N ASP A 14 1.41 3.83 -16.77
CA ASP A 14 0.65 4.92 -17.42
C ASP A 14 1.02 6.32 -16.89
N VAL A 15 1.75 6.39 -15.77
CA VAL A 15 2.23 7.64 -15.17
C VAL A 15 3.62 8.05 -15.66
N CYS A 16 4.56 7.11 -15.78
CA CYS A 16 5.99 7.45 -15.97
C CYS A 16 6.73 6.59 -16.99
N ASN A 17 6.02 5.72 -17.71
CA ASN A 17 6.56 4.84 -18.75
C ASN A 17 7.65 3.84 -18.30
N ASP A 18 7.89 3.70 -16.99
CA ASP A 18 8.68 2.61 -16.42
C ASP A 18 7.90 1.28 -16.51
N LYS A 19 8.56 0.13 -16.35
CA LYS A 19 7.88 -1.18 -16.43
C LYS A 19 6.78 -1.30 -15.37
N ALA A 20 5.54 -1.59 -15.79
CA ALA A 20 4.44 -1.83 -14.86
C ALA A 20 4.66 -3.16 -14.13
N THR A 21 4.35 -3.17 -12.83
CA THR A 21 4.43 -4.38 -11.99
C THR A 21 3.06 -4.97 -11.68
N GLY A 22 1.99 -4.24 -11.98
CA GLY A 22 0.62 -4.63 -11.72
C GLY A 22 -0.36 -3.49 -11.91
N TYR A 23 -1.64 -3.79 -11.71
CA TYR A 23 -2.66 -2.78 -11.50
C TYR A 23 -2.61 -2.34 -10.04
N HIS A 24 -2.21 -1.10 -9.79
CA HIS A 24 -2.22 -0.51 -8.45
C HIS A 24 -3.20 0.65 -8.46
N TYR A 25 -4.15 0.62 -7.53
CA TYR A 25 -5.20 1.65 -7.42
C TYR A 25 -5.99 1.82 -8.73
N GLY A 26 -6.22 0.72 -9.48
CA GLY A 26 -6.97 0.71 -10.73
C GLY A 26 -6.14 0.85 -12.01
N VAL A 27 -4.86 1.25 -11.93
CA VAL A 27 -4.06 1.64 -13.10
C VAL A 27 -2.80 0.80 -13.26
N ALA A 28 -2.42 0.46 -14.50
CA ALA A 28 -1.17 -0.22 -14.78
C ALA A 28 0.00 0.68 -14.38
N SER A 29 0.75 0.30 -13.35
CA SER A 29 1.76 1.18 -12.77
C SER A 29 2.96 0.44 -12.19
N CYS A 30 4.07 1.16 -12.06
CA CYS A 30 5.29 0.66 -11.43
C CYS A 30 5.24 0.84 -9.91
N ASN A 31 6.15 0.16 -9.19
CA ASN A 31 6.26 0.26 -7.73
C ASN A 31 6.52 1.69 -7.23
N GLY A 32 7.22 2.50 -8.02
CA GLY A 32 7.51 3.90 -7.69
C GLY A 32 6.24 4.75 -7.65
N CYS A 33 5.40 4.67 -8.68
CA CYS A 33 4.15 5.45 -8.74
C CYS A 33 3.10 4.91 -7.76
N LYS A 34 3.01 3.59 -7.56
CA LYS A 34 2.23 2.97 -6.48
C LYS A 34 2.56 3.60 -5.12
N THR A 35 3.83 3.56 -4.73
CA THR A 35 4.26 4.00 -3.40
C THR A 35 4.10 5.50 -3.24
N PHE A 36 4.43 6.26 -4.29
CA PHE A 36 4.25 7.71 -4.32
C PHE A 36 2.77 8.08 -4.12
N PHE A 37 1.85 7.53 -4.92
CA PHE A 37 0.42 7.81 -4.81
C PHE A 37 -0.13 7.51 -3.41
N ARG A 38 0.18 6.32 -2.87
CA ARG A 38 -0.25 5.94 -1.52
C ARG A 38 0.22 6.93 -0.46
N ARG A 39 1.52 7.28 -0.46
CA ARG A 39 2.08 8.21 0.53
C ARG A 39 1.45 9.59 0.43
N THR A 40 1.25 10.08 -0.79
CA THR A 40 0.61 11.36 -1.03
C THR A 40 -0.81 11.38 -0.47
N VAL A 41 -1.62 10.35 -0.75
CA VAL A 41 -3.01 10.29 -0.28
C VAL A 41 -3.10 10.09 1.23
N VAL A 42 -2.38 9.10 1.80
CA VAL A 42 -2.48 8.75 3.22
C VAL A 42 -2.01 9.91 4.12
N SER A 43 -1.00 10.65 3.69
CA SER A 43 -0.47 11.79 4.46
C SER A 43 -1.02 13.14 4.00
N ASP A 44 -2.05 13.13 3.14
CA ASP A 44 -2.65 14.32 2.51
C ASP A 44 -1.62 15.36 2.02
N LEU A 45 -0.55 14.90 1.37
CA LEU A 45 0.54 15.76 0.95
C LEU A 45 0.08 16.67 -0.20
N LYS A 46 0.21 17.98 -0.01
CA LYS A 46 0.01 18.97 -1.06
C LYS A 46 1.34 19.37 -1.67
N PHE A 47 1.38 19.48 -2.99
CA PHE A 47 2.56 19.90 -3.73
C PHE A 47 2.23 21.08 -4.63
N THR A 48 3.18 21.99 -4.76
CA THR A 48 3.13 23.12 -5.70
C THR A 48 4.12 22.88 -6.82
N CYS A 49 3.68 23.04 -8.07
CA CYS A 49 4.59 23.03 -9.22
C CYS A 49 5.45 24.30 -9.21
N GLN A 50 6.74 24.16 -9.52
CA GLN A 50 7.66 25.31 -9.66
C GLN A 50 7.75 25.82 -11.11
N PHE A 51 6.91 25.28 -12.00
CA PHE A 51 6.83 25.57 -13.43
C PHE A 51 5.36 25.79 -13.82
N ASN A 52 4.95 25.39 -15.02
CA ASN A 52 3.63 25.69 -15.58
C ASN A 52 2.57 24.59 -15.34
N GLY A 53 2.79 23.70 -14.37
CA GLY A 53 1.84 22.61 -14.05
C GLY A 53 1.77 21.47 -15.08
N ASN A 54 2.65 21.45 -16.08
CA ASN A 54 2.64 20.50 -17.20
C ASN A 54 3.98 19.78 -17.40
N CYS A 55 4.74 19.56 -16.32
CA CYS A 55 6.06 18.93 -16.40
C CYS A 55 5.99 17.52 -16.98
N ASP A 56 6.98 17.16 -17.80
CA ASP A 56 7.15 15.80 -18.28
C ASP A 56 7.45 14.84 -17.14
N ILE A 57 6.72 13.71 -17.13
CA ILE A 57 6.87 12.67 -16.12
C ILE A 57 7.27 11.37 -16.83
N ASP A 58 8.56 11.05 -16.72
CA ASP A 58 9.15 9.78 -17.17
C ASP A 58 9.92 9.08 -16.03
N LYS A 59 10.50 7.90 -16.29
CA LYS A 59 11.24 7.14 -15.28
C LYS A 59 12.40 7.92 -14.65
N ASN A 60 13.09 8.74 -15.42
CA ASN A 60 14.34 9.40 -15.06
C ASN A 60 14.10 10.75 -14.36
N VAL A 61 13.04 11.47 -14.73
CA VAL A 61 12.75 12.83 -14.22
C VAL A 61 11.46 12.94 -13.40
N ARG A 62 10.69 11.86 -13.20
CA ARG A 62 9.47 11.87 -12.35
C ARG A 62 9.67 12.40 -10.92
N CYS A 63 10.90 12.48 -10.42
CA CYS A 63 11.19 13.02 -9.09
C CYS A 63 11.34 14.56 -9.09
N ALA A 64 11.49 15.20 -10.26
CA ALA A 64 11.69 16.64 -10.39
C ALA A 64 10.46 17.46 -9.98
N CYS A 65 9.25 16.98 -10.31
CA CYS A 65 8.02 17.67 -9.96
C CYS A 65 6.97 16.73 -9.35
N ARG A 66 6.83 16.79 -8.02
CA ARG A 66 5.85 15.99 -7.27
C ARG A 66 4.40 16.38 -7.58
N HIS A 67 4.14 17.66 -7.83
CA HIS A 67 2.82 18.16 -8.22
C HIS A 67 2.34 17.50 -9.51
N CYS A 68 3.05 17.71 -10.62
CA CYS A 68 2.68 17.15 -11.93
C CYS A 68 2.65 15.61 -11.92
N ARG A 69 3.53 14.97 -11.13
CA ARG A 69 3.49 13.52 -10.97
C ARG A 69 2.17 13.06 -10.31
N PHE A 70 1.71 13.75 -9.28
CA PHE A 70 0.48 13.39 -8.58
C PHE A 70 -0.75 13.68 -9.44
N GLU A 71 -0.79 14.85 -10.09
CA GLU A 71 -1.84 15.16 -11.07
C GLU A 71 -1.92 14.11 -12.17
N LYS A 72 -0.77 13.64 -12.69
CA LYS A 72 -0.74 12.56 -13.69
C LYS A 72 -1.20 11.21 -13.13
N CYS A 73 -0.97 10.91 -11.86
CA CYS A 73 -1.55 9.74 -11.21
C CYS A 73 -3.09 9.79 -11.21
N LEU A 74 -3.66 10.95 -10.83
CA LEU A 74 -5.11 11.16 -10.82
C LEU A 74 -5.68 11.11 -12.25
N ALA A 75 -5.04 11.79 -13.20
CA ALA A 75 -5.45 11.82 -14.60
C ALA A 75 -5.40 10.44 -15.27
N ALA A 76 -4.46 9.57 -14.88
CA ALA A 76 -4.40 8.18 -15.33
C ALA A 76 -5.49 7.30 -14.70
N GLY A 77 -6.24 7.80 -13.70
CA GLY A 77 -7.33 7.09 -13.04
C GLY A 77 -6.94 6.33 -11.77
N MET A 78 -5.86 6.72 -11.08
CA MET A 78 -5.54 6.12 -9.79
C MET A 78 -6.59 6.50 -8.75
N ASP A 79 -7.25 5.50 -8.18
CA ASP A 79 -8.34 5.68 -7.23
C ASP A 79 -7.84 5.72 -5.78
N ALA A 80 -8.00 6.88 -5.14
CA ALA A 80 -7.67 7.07 -3.72
C ALA A 80 -8.56 6.22 -2.80
N ASN A 81 -9.80 5.91 -3.20
CA ASN A 81 -10.72 5.10 -2.41
C ASN A 81 -10.28 3.62 -2.35
N ALA A 82 -9.45 3.18 -3.28
CA ALA A 82 -8.84 1.85 -3.25
C ALA A 82 -7.72 1.73 -2.19
N ILE A 83 -7.35 2.83 -1.51
CA ILE A 83 -6.43 2.81 -0.37
C ILE A 83 -7.23 2.53 0.90
N GLN A 84 -7.06 1.34 1.46
CA GLN A 84 -7.57 1.02 2.79
C GLN A 84 -6.72 1.76 3.84
N ASN A 85 -7.35 2.68 4.57
CA ASN A 85 -6.65 3.64 5.43
C ASN A 85 -6.05 3.04 6.71
N ASP A 86 -6.58 1.94 7.24
CA ASP A 86 -6.09 1.36 8.49
C ASP A 86 -5.89 -0.15 8.30
N ARG A 87 -4.76 -0.78 8.67
CA ARG A 87 -4.27 -0.98 10.06
C ARG A 87 -5.35 -1.42 11.05
N ASP A 88 -6.58 -1.66 10.62
CA ASP A 88 -7.58 -2.34 11.42
C ASP A 88 -7.38 -3.84 11.34
N ARG A 89 -6.80 -4.34 12.44
CA ARG A 89 -7.00 -5.70 12.94
C ARG A 89 -6.37 -6.81 12.08
N ILE A 90 -5.05 -6.92 12.19
CA ILE A 90 -4.56 -8.20 12.72
C ILE A 90 -5.04 -8.25 14.17
N SER A 91 -6.34 -8.48 14.38
CA SER A 91 -6.78 -9.11 15.61
C SER A 91 -6.11 -10.47 15.55
N SER A 92 -5.14 -10.66 16.43
CA SER A 92 -4.73 -11.92 17.02
C SER A 92 -5.51 -13.09 16.45
N SER A 93 -4.82 -14.00 15.76
CA SER A 93 -5.32 -15.32 15.44
C SER A 93 -6.23 -15.80 16.57
N VAL A 94 -7.54 -15.82 16.33
CA VAL A 94 -8.52 -16.39 17.25
C VAL A 94 -8.18 -17.86 17.31
N LYS A 95 -7.33 -18.24 18.27
CA LYS A 95 -7.24 -19.63 18.73
C LYS A 95 -8.61 -19.92 19.33
N ILE A 96 -9.45 -20.61 18.54
CA ILE A 96 -10.69 -21.22 19.01
C ILE A 96 -10.30 -22.09 20.21
N LYS A 97 -10.56 -21.61 21.43
CA LYS A 97 -10.47 -22.42 22.64
C LYS A 97 -11.59 -23.46 22.56
N ARG A 98 -11.22 -24.73 22.46
CA ARG A 98 -12.13 -25.83 22.80
C ARG A 98 -12.27 -25.81 24.33
N GLU A 99 -13.50 -25.68 24.80
CA GLU A 99 -13.87 -25.77 26.21
C GLU A 99 -13.92 -27.23 26.65
N GLU A 100 -13.12 -27.61 27.65
CA GLU A 100 -13.41 -28.72 28.55
C GLU A 100 -13.09 -28.25 30.00
N THR A 101 -14.04 -28.51 30.89
CA THR A 101 -14.24 -27.90 32.23
C THR A 101 -13.42 -28.58 33.37
N PRO A 102 -13.67 -28.35 34.68
CA PRO A 102 -13.01 -27.35 35.52
C PRO A 102 -12.32 -27.95 36.78
N SER A 103 -11.30 -27.30 37.37
CA SER A 103 -11.08 -27.32 38.84
C SER A 103 -9.85 -26.52 39.31
N ASN A 104 -10.14 -25.46 40.08
CA ASN A 104 -9.67 -25.21 41.45
C ASN A 104 -8.19 -24.82 41.75
N VAL A 105 -8.08 -23.64 42.39
CA VAL A 105 -7.14 -23.12 43.41
C VAL A 105 -5.61 -23.02 43.22
N ASN A 106 -5.18 -21.77 43.44
CA ASN A 106 -3.99 -21.27 44.16
C ASN A 106 -2.58 -21.33 43.53
N MET A 107 -2.07 -20.11 43.29
CA MET A 107 -0.66 -19.66 43.29
C MET A 107 0.14 -20.25 44.47
N PRO A 108 1.44 -20.56 44.32
CA PRO A 108 2.46 -19.50 44.36
C PRO A 108 3.69 -19.68 43.45
N TYR A 109 4.44 -18.58 43.39
CA TYR A 109 5.71 -18.36 42.71
C TYR A 109 6.80 -19.40 43.04
N ASN A 110 7.49 -19.82 41.97
CA ASN A 110 8.94 -20.02 41.88
C ASN A 110 9.57 -21.12 42.74
N THR A 111 10.30 -22.05 42.11
CA THR A 111 11.68 -22.43 42.46
C THR A 111 12.22 -23.45 41.45
N LEU A 112 13.35 -23.07 40.85
CA LEU A 112 14.53 -23.86 40.43
C LEU A 112 14.44 -25.40 40.53
N ILE A 113 14.95 -26.13 39.53
CA ILE A 113 16.23 -26.90 39.60
C ILE A 113 16.43 -27.82 38.38
N LEU A 114 17.64 -27.68 37.80
CA LEU A 114 18.52 -28.64 37.09
C LEU A 114 17.94 -29.41 35.88
N HIS A 115 18.70 -29.67 34.81
CA HIS A 115 20.08 -30.18 34.75
C HIS A 115 21.05 -29.27 34.00
#